data_AF-A0A7W1MZZ6-F1
#
_entry.id   AF-A0A7W1MZZ6-F1
#
_cell.length_a   1.000
_cell.length_b   1.000
_cell.length_c   1.000
_cell.angle_alpha   90.00
_cell.angle_beta   90.00
_cell.angle_gamma   90.00
#
_symmetry.space_group_name_H-M   'P 1'
#
loop_
_entity.id
_entity.type
_entity.pdbx_description
1 polymer ?
#
loop_
_entity_poly.entity_id
_entity_poly.type
_entity_poly.pdbx_seq_one_letter_code
_entity_poly.pdbx_strand_id
1 'polypeptide(L)'
;MATFDQLGPRQRAIIELVLRRGQTYDEISGMLGMPVPRVRELAREALVELAPATARSVDPQWRGQLADFLLGQQTGPESRATEGHLESSEEARLWASSLLDSLDTLYEDGHRPELPAGAPARAPRRRRRGE
;
A
#
# COMPACT_ATOMS: atom_id res chain seq x y z
N MET A 1 -7.97 16.15 3.49
CA MET A 1 -7.53 14.88 2.88
C MET A 1 -7.65 15.02 1.39
N ALA A 2 -6.71 14.48 0.62
CA ALA A 2 -6.89 14.43 -0.81
C ALA A 2 -7.90 13.33 -1.14
N THR A 3 -8.88 13.66 -1.96
CA THR A 3 -9.91 12.71 -2.37
C THR A 3 -9.46 12.07 -3.67
N PHE A 4 -9.85 10.80 -3.90
CA PHE A 4 -9.55 10.07 -5.13
C PHE A 4 -9.85 10.84 -6.42
N ASP A 5 -10.87 11.69 -6.42
CA ASP A 5 -11.27 12.53 -7.55
C ASP A 5 -10.24 13.62 -7.93
N GLN A 6 -9.33 13.98 -7.02
CA GLN A 6 -8.29 15.00 -7.26
C GLN A 6 -7.08 14.45 -8.01
N LEU A 7 -6.97 13.13 -8.16
CA LEU A 7 -5.90 12.50 -8.92
C LEU A 7 -6.01 12.84 -10.41
N GLY A 8 -4.87 12.91 -11.09
CA GLY A 8 -4.86 13.05 -12.54
C GLY A 8 -5.64 11.91 -13.21
N PRO A 9 -6.32 12.14 -14.35
CA PRO A 9 -7.20 11.16 -14.98
C PRO A 9 -6.49 9.84 -15.30
N ARG A 10 -5.18 9.89 -15.61
CA ARG A 10 -4.36 8.71 -15.88
C ARG A 10 -4.05 7.91 -14.60
N GLN A 11 -3.69 8.59 -13.51
CA GLN A 11 -3.45 7.96 -12.21
C GLN A 11 -4.73 7.29 -11.70
N ARG A 12 -5.85 8.02 -11.77
CA ARG A 12 -7.18 7.54 -11.39
C ARG A 12 -7.55 6.25 -12.13
N ALA A 13 -7.37 6.23 -13.46
CA ALA A 13 -7.63 5.06 -14.27
C ALA A 13 -6.79 3.85 -13.84
N ILE A 14 -5.49 4.03 -13.55
CA ILE A 14 -4.63 2.92 -13.10
C ILE A 14 -5.15 2.35 -11.78
N ILE A 15 -5.45 3.20 -10.78
CA ILE A 15 -5.94 2.75 -9.47
C ILE A 15 -7.31 2.07 -9.59
N GLU A 16 -8.21 2.58 -10.42
CA GLU A 16 -9.50 1.94 -10.70
C GLU A 16 -9.32 0.55 -11.33
N LEU A 17 -8.43 0.40 -12.32
CA LEU A 17 -8.19 -0.89 -12.97
C LEU A 17 -7.59 -1.90 -11.99
N VAL A 18 -6.69 -1.48 -11.11
CA VAL A 18 -6.12 -2.36 -10.09
C VAL A 18 -7.18 -2.76 -9.06
N LEU A 19 -7.86 -1.79 -8.44
CA LEU A 19 -8.72 -2.07 -7.29
C LEU A 19 -10.09 -2.64 -7.67
N ARG A 20 -10.71 -2.16 -8.76
CA ARG A 20 -12.05 -2.65 -9.17
C ARG A 20 -11.99 -3.89 -10.05
N ARG A 21 -10.92 -4.06 -10.83
CA ARG A 21 -10.81 -5.17 -11.79
C ARG A 21 -9.73 -6.18 -11.40
N GLY A 22 -8.96 -5.93 -10.34
CA GLY A 22 -7.90 -6.83 -9.89
C GLY A 22 -6.73 -6.94 -10.87
N GLN A 23 -6.53 -5.95 -11.76
CA GLN A 23 -5.53 -6.05 -12.81
C GLN A 23 -4.11 -5.82 -12.30
N THR A 24 -3.18 -6.56 -12.87
CA THR A 24 -1.74 -6.41 -12.63
C THR A 24 -1.16 -5.26 -13.46
N TYR A 25 -0.03 -4.70 -13.03
CA TYR A 25 0.67 -3.67 -13.80
C TYR A 25 1.06 -4.10 -15.21
N ASP A 26 1.29 -5.41 -15.44
CA ASP A 26 1.61 -5.97 -16.75
C ASP A 26 0.40 -5.89 -17.70
N GLU A 27 -0.78 -6.28 -17.22
CA GLU A 27 -2.03 -6.18 -17.98
C GLU A 27 -2.40 -4.72 -18.28
N ILE A 28 -2.26 -3.84 -17.29
CA ILE A 28 -2.52 -2.40 -17.45
C ILE A 28 -1.53 -1.78 -18.45
N SER A 29 -0.26 -2.19 -18.40
CA SER A 29 0.76 -1.81 -19.38
C SER A 29 0.33 -2.14 -20.81
N GLY A 30 -0.15 -3.37 -21.03
CA GLY A 30 -0.69 -3.81 -22.33
C GLY A 30 -1.92 -3.01 -22.78
N MET A 31 -2.84 -2.69 -21.86
CA MET A 31 -4.06 -1.94 -22.17
C MET A 31 -3.82 -0.46 -22.47
N LEU A 32 -2.93 0.19 -21.72
CA LEU A 32 -2.64 1.62 -21.84
C LEU A 32 -1.52 1.90 -22.85
N GLY A 33 -0.84 0.87 -23.35
CA GLY A 33 0.30 1.02 -24.26
C GLY A 33 1.49 1.73 -23.59
N MET A 34 1.67 1.52 -22.28
CA MET A 34 2.71 2.17 -21.48
C MET A 34 3.61 1.11 -20.85
N PRO A 35 4.92 1.37 -20.68
CA PRO A 35 5.80 0.39 -20.07
C PRO A 35 5.46 0.15 -18.59
N VAL A 36 5.55 -1.09 -18.12
CA VAL A 36 5.26 -1.51 -16.72
C VAL A 36 5.93 -0.60 -15.67
N PRO A 37 7.22 -0.23 -15.78
CA PRO A 37 7.84 0.71 -14.84
C PRO A 37 7.10 2.04 -14.73
N ARG A 38 6.55 2.55 -15.84
CA ARG A 38 5.81 3.81 -15.86
C ARG A 38 4.43 3.68 -15.21
N VAL A 39 3.75 2.55 -15.41
CA VAL A 39 2.49 2.25 -14.71
C VAL A 39 2.73 2.21 -13.19
N ARG A 40 3.79 1.52 -12.76
CA ARG A 40 4.20 1.41 -11.36
C ARG A 40 4.55 2.76 -10.74
N GLU A 41 5.30 3.60 -11.44
CA GLU A 41 5.61 4.97 -11.01
C GLU A 41 4.33 5.78 -10.78
N LEU A 42 3.44 5.81 -11.77
CA LEU A 42 2.19 6.58 -11.68
C LEU A 42 1.28 6.10 -10.55
N ALA A 43 1.21 4.78 -10.33
CA ALA A 43 0.43 4.21 -9.23
C ALA A 43 0.99 4.61 -7.86
N ARG A 44 2.33 4.59 -7.71
CA ARG A 44 3.01 5.02 -6.48
C ARG A 44 2.86 6.52 -6.23
N GLU A 45 3.03 7.34 -7.26
CA GLU A 45 2.82 8.79 -7.20
C GLU A 45 1.39 9.09 -6.74
N ALA A 46 0.39 8.41 -7.33
CA ALA A 46 -1.01 8.58 -6.97
C ALA A 46 -1.25 8.32 -5.48
N LEU A 47 -0.71 7.23 -4.92
CA LEU A 47 -0.86 6.92 -3.49
C LEU A 47 -0.17 7.97 -2.61
N VAL A 48 1.02 8.45 -2.98
CA VAL A 48 1.68 9.54 -2.24
C VAL A 48 0.84 10.83 -2.28
N GLU A 49 0.19 11.13 -3.40
CA GLU A 49 -0.70 12.29 -3.56
C GLU A 49 -1.99 12.19 -2.74
N LEU A 50 -2.51 10.97 -2.51
CA LEU A 50 -3.70 10.75 -1.69
C LEU A 50 -3.45 11.02 -0.19
N ALA A 51 -2.28 10.61 0.31
CA ALA A 51 -1.93 10.74 1.72
C ALA A 51 -0.56 11.42 1.93
N PRO A 52 -0.36 12.67 1.46
CA PRO A 52 0.95 13.31 1.44
C PRO A 52 1.46 13.66 2.85
N ALA A 53 0.56 13.85 3.81
CA ALA A 53 0.93 14.17 5.19
C ALA A 53 1.60 12.97 5.89
N THR A 54 0.99 11.78 5.80
CA THR A 54 1.52 10.55 6.40
C THR A 54 2.63 9.91 5.55
N ALA A 55 2.62 10.10 4.23
CA ALA A 55 3.69 9.67 3.34
C ALA A 55 5.07 10.27 3.71
N ARG A 56 5.11 11.50 4.22
CA ARG A 56 6.36 12.18 4.62
C ARG A 56 7.06 11.50 5.78
N SER A 57 6.32 10.81 6.63
CA SER A 57 6.86 10.07 7.78
C SER A 57 7.37 8.68 7.42
N VAL A 58 7.05 8.18 6.23
CA VAL A 58 7.51 6.87 5.73
C VAL A 58 8.74 7.06 4.86
N ASP A 59 9.72 6.17 5.04
CA ASP A 59 10.92 6.14 4.22
C ASP A 59 10.58 5.99 2.71
N PRO A 60 11.25 6.72 1.79
CA PRO A 60 10.94 6.67 0.36
C PRO A 60 11.02 5.27 -0.26
N GLN A 61 11.94 4.42 0.19
CA GLN A 61 12.07 3.06 -0.30
C GLN A 61 10.88 2.22 0.14
N TRP A 62 10.46 2.36 1.40
CA TRP A 62 9.29 1.68 1.94
C TRP A 62 7.99 2.17 1.34
N ARG A 63 7.88 3.46 0.98
CA ARG A 63 6.70 3.99 0.30
C ARG A 63 6.37 3.22 -0.98
N GLY A 64 7.37 2.95 -1.82
CA GLY A 64 7.17 2.19 -3.05
C GLY A 64 6.74 0.74 -2.80
N GLN A 65 7.27 0.11 -1.75
CA GLN A 65 6.93 -1.27 -1.37
C GLN A 65 5.49 -1.34 -0.83
N LEU A 66 5.15 -0.47 0.12
CA LEU A 66 3.80 -0.40 0.68
C LEU A 66 2.75 -0.08 -0.38
N ALA A 67 3.07 0.81 -1.33
CA ALA A 67 2.18 1.12 -2.44
C ALA A 67 1.86 -0.11 -3.29
N ASP A 68 2.89 -0.86 -3.68
CA ASP A 68 2.70 -2.08 -4.48
C ASP A 68 1.97 -3.18 -3.69
N PHE A 69 2.22 -3.28 -2.38
CA PHE A 69 1.52 -4.22 -1.49
C PHE A 69 0.02 -3.90 -1.38
N LEU A 70 -0.34 -2.64 -1.12
CA LEU A 70 -1.73 -2.20 -1.00
C LEU A 70 -2.52 -2.36 -2.30
N LEU A 71 -1.83 -2.27 -3.44
CA LEU A 71 -2.39 -2.50 -4.77
C LEU A 71 -2.41 -3.98 -5.19
N GLY A 72 -2.04 -4.89 -4.29
CA GLY A 72 -2.04 -6.34 -4.57
C GLY A 72 -1.01 -6.77 -5.61
N GLN A 73 0.00 -5.94 -5.89
CA GLN A 73 1.01 -6.18 -6.92
C GLN A 73 2.21 -6.97 -6.39
N GLN A 74 2.28 -7.19 -5.08
CA GLN A 74 3.30 -8.04 -4.45
C GLN A 74 2.77 -9.44 -4.22
N THR A 75 3.65 -10.44 -4.43
CA THR A 75 3.35 -11.83 -4.10
C THR A 75 4.54 -12.49 -3.38
N GLY A 76 4.27 -13.55 -2.63
CA GLY A 76 5.30 -14.39 -2.02
C GLY A 76 6.21 -13.64 -1.01
N PRO A 77 7.54 -13.66 -1.21
CA PRO A 77 8.49 -13.15 -0.21
C PRO A 77 8.47 -11.63 -0.03
N GLU A 78 8.16 -10.86 -1.09
CA GLU A 78 8.08 -9.39 -1.00
C GLU A 78 6.90 -8.96 -0.12
N SER A 79 5.74 -9.59 -0.34
CA SER A 79 4.53 -9.34 0.45
C SER A 79 4.79 -9.56 1.95
N ARG A 80 5.42 -10.70 2.31
CA ARG A 80 5.78 -11.00 3.71
C ARG A 80 6.77 -10.00 4.32
N ALA A 81 7.71 -9.49 3.53
CA ALA A 81 8.66 -8.49 4.01
C ALA A 81 7.94 -7.15 4.30
N THR A 82 6.99 -6.77 3.45
CA THR A 82 6.15 -5.58 3.66
C THR A 82 5.23 -5.75 4.86
N GLU A 83 4.62 -6.93 5.05
CA GLU A 83 3.82 -7.25 6.24
C GLU A 83 4.65 -7.11 7.52
N GLY A 84 5.86 -7.70 7.57
CA GLY A 84 6.74 -7.58 8.74
C GLY A 84 7.16 -6.14 9.05
N HIS A 85 7.28 -5.29 8.01
CA HIS A 85 7.53 -3.86 8.20
C HIS A 85 6.30 -3.13 8.75
N LEU A 86 5.11 -3.41 8.23
CA LEU A 86 3.85 -2.87 8.75
C LEU A 86 3.66 -3.27 10.22
N GLU A 87 4.01 -4.49 10.61
CA GLU A 87 3.96 -4.92 12.01
C GLU A 87 4.89 -4.11 12.93
N SER A 88 6.04 -3.65 12.40
CA SER A 88 7.10 -3.01 13.18
C SER A 88 7.10 -1.48 13.14
N SER A 89 6.50 -0.86 12.11
CA SER A 89 6.46 0.59 11.93
C SER A 89 5.04 1.12 12.09
N GLU A 90 4.89 2.09 12.99
CA GLU A 90 3.62 2.79 13.17
C GLU A 90 3.37 3.78 12.02
N GLU A 91 4.41 4.43 11.51
CA GLU A 91 4.30 5.37 10.39
C GLU A 91 3.79 4.67 9.12
N ALA A 92 4.32 3.47 8.85
CA ALA A 92 3.89 2.62 7.74
C ALA A 92 2.39 2.26 7.84
N ARG A 93 1.93 1.88 9.04
CA ARG A 93 0.52 1.58 9.31
C ARG A 93 -0.38 2.81 9.19
N LEU A 94 0.05 3.95 9.70
CA LEU A 94 -0.69 5.21 9.61
C LEU A 94 -0.87 5.65 8.15
N TRP A 95 0.19 5.54 7.35
CA TRP A 95 0.11 5.84 5.93
C TRP A 95 -0.82 4.86 5.21
N ALA A 96 -0.65 3.56 5.42
CA ALA A 96 -1.50 2.54 4.83
C ALA A 96 -2.99 2.72 5.21
N SER A 97 -3.28 2.99 6.49
CA SER A 97 -4.65 3.26 6.95
C SER A 97 -5.25 4.51 6.30
N SER A 98 -4.45 5.57 6.15
CA SER A 98 -4.88 6.81 5.48
C SER A 98 -5.20 6.56 4.00
N LEU A 99 -4.39 5.74 3.32
CA LEU A 99 -4.64 5.35 1.93
C LEU A 99 -5.93 4.54 1.80
N LEU A 100 -6.15 3.57 2.69
CA LEU A 100 -7.37 2.77 2.68
C LEU A 100 -8.63 3.60 2.93
N ASP A 101 -8.54 4.64 3.76
CA ASP A 101 -9.64 5.61 3.96
C ASP A 101 -9.91 6.42 2.67
N SER A 102 -8.87 6.92 2.01
CA SER A 102 -9.00 7.65 0.73
C SER A 102 -9.52 6.78 -0.42
N LEU A 103 -9.25 5.47 -0.39
CA LEU A 103 -9.62 4.49 -1.40
C LEU A 103 -10.89 3.71 -1.05
N ASP A 104 -11.52 3.98 0.09
CA ASP A 104 -12.66 3.21 0.62
C ASP A 104 -13.80 3.09 -0.40
N THR A 105 -14.03 4.16 -1.17
CA THR A 105 -15.07 4.21 -2.22
C THR A 105 -14.81 3.33 -3.45
N LEU A 106 -13.60 2.77 -3.58
CA LEU A 106 -13.21 1.90 -4.68
C LEU A 106 -13.26 0.42 -4.32
N TYR A 107 -13.25 0.09 -3.02
CA TYR A 107 -13.41 -1.28 -2.55
C TYR A 107 -14.90 -1.63 -2.53
N GLU A 108 -15.43 -2.08 -3.67
CA GLU A 108 -16.72 -2.76 -3.71
C GLU A 108 -16.57 -4.16 -3.06
N ASP A 109 -17.53 -4.58 -2.24
CA ASP A 109 -17.62 -5.92 -1.64
C ASP A 109 -16.50 -6.35 -0.65
N GLY A 110 -15.87 -5.42 0.05
CA GLY A 110 -15.05 -5.77 1.22
C GLY A 110 -13.69 -6.42 0.89
N HIS A 111 -13.21 -6.29 -0.35
CA HIS A 111 -11.86 -6.68 -0.80
C HIS A 111 -10.74 -5.76 -0.27
N ARG A 112 -11.00 -5.04 0.82
CA ARG A 112 -10.05 -4.15 1.49
C ARG A 112 -8.94 -5.01 2.10
N PRO A 113 -7.66 -4.75 1.78
CA PRO A 113 -6.57 -5.52 2.38
C PRO A 113 -6.55 -5.31 3.89
N GLU A 114 -6.43 -6.41 4.64
CA GLU A 114 -6.30 -6.37 6.08
C GLU A 114 -4.89 -5.93 6.46
N LEU A 115 -4.76 -4.80 7.15
CA LEU A 115 -3.47 -4.36 7.69
C LEU A 115 -3.14 -5.18 8.94
N PRO A 116 -1.92 -5.74 9.04
CA PRO A 116 -1.53 -6.46 10.24
C PRO A 116 -1.61 -5.54 11.46
N ALA A 117 -2.32 -5.98 12.49
CA ALA A 117 -2.31 -5.30 13.77
C ALA A 117 -0.87 -5.35 14.30
N GLY A 118 -0.28 -4.18 14.54
CA GLY A 118 1.12 -4.07 14.95
C GLY A 118 1.45 -5.07 16.05
N ALA A 119 2.54 -5.82 15.89
CA ALA A 119 2.87 -6.89 16.81
C ALA A 119 2.91 -6.31 18.24
N PRO A 120 2.17 -6.88 19.21
CA PRO A 120 2.28 -6.44 20.59
C PRO A 120 3.76 -6.61 20.95
N ALA A 121 4.41 -5.50 21.32
CA ALA A 121 5.83 -5.45 21.64
C ALA A 121 6.17 -6.70 22.45
N ARG A 122 6.90 -7.66 21.84
CA ARG A 122 7.15 -8.97 22.44
C ARG A 122 7.68 -8.71 23.84
N ALA A 123 6.83 -8.93 24.83
CA ALA A 123 7.19 -8.70 26.22
C ALA A 123 8.49 -9.46 26.46
N PRO A 124 9.53 -8.83 27.06
CA PRO A 124 10.79 -9.49 27.26
C PRO A 124 10.50 -10.78 28.00
N ARG A 125 10.82 -11.90 27.37
CA ARG A 125 10.71 -13.24 27.94
C ARG A 125 11.52 -13.19 29.23
N ARG A 126 10.86 -12.96 30.37
CA ARG A 126 11.50 -12.99 31.68
C ARG A 126 12.09 -14.40 31.77
N ARG A 127 13.40 -14.51 31.53
CA ARG A 127 14.15 -15.71 31.89
C ARG A 127 13.96 -15.84 33.39
N ARG A 128 13.00 -16.68 33.80
CA ARG A 128 13.01 -17.28 35.14
C ARG A 128 14.27 -18.16 35.18
N ARG A 129 15.39 -17.52 35.51
CA ARG A 129 16.56 -18.18 36.07
C ARG A 129 16.21 -18.37 37.53
N GLY A 130 15.63 -19.53 37.85
CA GLY A 130 15.70 -20.03 39.20
C GLY A 130 17.11 -20.53 39.42
N GLU A 131 17.78 -20.03 40.44
CA GLU A 131 18.63 -20.75 41.41
C GLU A 131 18.68 -19.90 42.68
#